data_AF-A0A453A983-F1
#
_entry.id   AF-A0A453A983-F1
#
_cell.length_a   1.000
_cell.length_b   1.000
_cell.length_c   1.000
_cell.angle_alpha   90.00
_cell.angle_beta   90.00
_cell.angle_gamma   90.00
#
_symmetry.space_group_name_H-M   'P 1'
#
loop_
_entity.id
_entity.type
_entity.pdbx_description
1 polymer ?
#
loop_
_entity_poly.entity_id
_entity_poly.type
_entity_poly.pdbx_seq_one_letter_code
_entity_poly.pdbx_strand_id
1 'polypeptide(L)'
;MNLSVQYWSCILDKVLRHIKRNLLIFGVHSSMLIEQGHPVDITDYALHPLSMIPLTTNVSIKKELPSMRLCELIRDPSVTPKQDFILVAWESRVPPHRSFRLFVKSCAQGSDGSALPGRKRRGAPS
;
A
#
# COMPACT_ATOMS: atom_id res chain seq x y z
N MET A 1 7.91 7.82 24.98
CA MET A 1 6.64 7.51 24.29
C MET A 1 5.70 6.85 25.29
N ASN A 2 4.50 7.37 25.47
CA ASN A 2 3.49 6.70 26.30
C ASN A 2 2.82 5.61 25.43
N LEU A 3 3.30 4.37 25.56
CA LEU A 3 2.75 3.17 24.92
C LEU A 3 1.49 2.75 25.69
N SER A 4 0.49 3.64 25.70
CA SER A 4 -0.75 3.39 26.44
C SER A 4 -1.48 2.19 25.85
N VAL A 5 -2.33 1.57 26.66
CA VAL A 5 -3.23 0.50 26.20
C VAL A 5 -4.03 0.96 24.98
N GLN A 6 -4.50 2.22 24.98
CA GLN A 6 -5.25 2.82 23.87
C GLN A 6 -4.45 2.89 22.58
N TYR A 7 -3.15 3.19 22.66
CA TYR A 7 -2.27 3.21 21.50
C TYR A 7 -2.19 1.82 20.84
N TRP A 8 -1.96 0.78 21.65
CA TRP A 8 -1.88 -0.58 21.15
C TRP A 8 -3.22 -1.10 20.64
N SER A 9 -4.32 -0.81 21.33
CA SER A 9 -5.67 -1.15 20.84
C SER A 9 -5.92 -0.55 19.46
N CYS A 10 -5.59 0.73 19.25
CA CYS A 10 -5.74 1.39 17.96
C CYS A 10 -4.92 0.71 16.84
N ILE A 11 -3.67 0.33 17.14
CA ILE A 11 -2.82 -0.39 16.17
C ILE A 11 -3.40 -1.76 15.84
N LEU A 12 -3.78 -2.53 16.84
CA LEU A 12 -4.33 -3.87 16.65
C LEU A 12 -5.65 -3.83 15.86
N ASP A 13 -6.49 -2.83 16.10
CA ASP A 13 -7.72 -2.62 15.33
C ASP A 13 -7.43 -2.33 13.85
N LYS A 14 -6.40 -1.52 13.54
CA LYS A 14 -5.96 -1.28 12.15
C LYS A 14 -5.48 -2.58 11.50
N VAL A 15 -4.68 -3.38 12.22
CA VAL A 15 -4.18 -4.68 11.72
C VAL A 15 -5.34 -5.64 11.44
N LEU A 16 -6.32 -5.72 12.33
CA LEU A 16 -7.48 -6.60 12.15
C LEU A 16 -8.31 -6.18 10.93
N ARG A 17 -8.53 -4.88 10.73
CA ARG A 17 -9.24 -4.38 9.53
C ARG A 17 -8.47 -4.71 8.26
N HIS A 18 -7.16 -4.50 8.25
CA HIS A 18 -6.29 -4.85 7.13
C HIS A 18 -6.39 -6.33 6.75
N ILE A 19 -6.34 -7.24 7.72
CA ILE A 19 -6.48 -8.69 7.48
C ILE A 19 -7.85 -9.00 6.89
N LYS A 20 -8.93 -8.51 7.52
CA LYS A 20 -10.31 -8.75 7.06
C LYS A 20 -10.52 -8.21 5.65
N ARG A 21 -10.04 -7.01 5.36
CA ARG A 21 -10.16 -6.37 4.04
C ARG A 21 -9.47 -7.18 2.95
N ASN A 22 -8.24 -7.62 3.18
CA ASN A 22 -7.52 -8.44 2.20
C ASN A 22 -8.15 -9.83 2.02
N LEU A 23 -8.63 -10.44 3.10
CA LEU A 23 -9.38 -11.69 3.02
C LEU A 23 -10.66 -11.53 2.20
N LEU A 24 -11.39 -10.42 2.36
CA LEU A 24 -12.60 -10.13 1.59
C LEU A 24 -12.31 -9.85 0.11
N ILE A 25 -11.25 -9.11 -0.20
CA ILE A 25 -10.92 -8.73 -1.59
C ILE A 25 -10.29 -9.89 -2.36
N PHE A 26 -9.38 -10.63 -1.74
CA PHE A 26 -8.54 -11.64 -2.42
C PHE A 26 -8.85 -13.09 -2.03
N GLY A 27 -9.70 -13.32 -1.02
CA GLY A 27 -10.05 -14.67 -0.55
C GLY A 27 -8.94 -15.38 0.24
N VAL A 28 -7.79 -14.73 0.47
CA VAL A 28 -6.63 -15.31 1.17
C VAL A 28 -6.01 -14.33 2.16
N HIS A 29 -5.25 -14.85 3.13
CA HIS A 29 -4.57 -14.05 4.13
C HIS A 29 -3.45 -13.18 3.51
N SER A 30 -3.24 -11.97 4.04
CA SER A 30 -2.29 -11.01 3.46
C SER A 30 -0.84 -11.48 3.46
N SER A 31 -0.43 -12.33 4.41
CA SER A 31 0.91 -12.94 4.38
C SER A 31 1.13 -13.83 3.16
N MET A 32 0.12 -14.61 2.75
CA MET A 32 0.23 -15.47 1.57
C MET A 32 0.33 -14.64 0.29
N LEU A 33 -0.40 -13.52 0.21
CA LEU A 33 -0.28 -12.58 -0.91
C LEU A 33 1.14 -12.02 -1.01
N ILE A 34 1.75 -11.63 0.11
CA ILE A 34 3.14 -11.15 0.15
C ILE A 34 4.10 -12.25 -0.30
N GLU A 35 3.95 -13.48 0.17
CA GLU A 35 4.82 -14.59 -0.22
C GLU A 35 4.71 -14.93 -1.71
N GLN A 36 3.51 -14.81 -2.28
CA GLN A 36 3.23 -15.07 -3.70
C GLN A 36 3.53 -13.87 -4.61
N GLY A 37 3.97 -12.73 -4.06
CA GLY A 37 4.23 -11.53 -4.84
C GLY A 37 2.97 -10.84 -5.37
N HIS A 38 1.81 -11.11 -4.78
CA HIS A 38 0.54 -10.51 -5.13
C HIS A 38 0.34 -9.13 -4.45
N PRO A 39 -0.49 -8.26 -5.06
CA PRO A 39 -0.87 -7.00 -4.43
C PRO A 39 -1.62 -7.20 -3.11
N VAL A 40 -1.33 -6.34 -2.15
CA VAL A 40 -2.00 -6.30 -0.84
C VAL A 40 -2.56 -4.90 -0.60
N ASP A 41 -3.82 -4.80 -0.21
CA ASP A 41 -4.45 -3.54 0.18
C ASP A 41 -3.93 -3.10 1.56
N ILE A 42 -3.43 -1.87 1.65
CA ILE A 42 -2.95 -1.27 2.90
C ILE A 42 -3.67 0.02 3.25
N THR A 43 -4.89 0.19 2.73
CA THR A 43 -5.71 1.39 2.91
C THR A 43 -6.01 1.66 4.38
N ASP A 44 -6.15 0.62 5.21
CA ASP A 44 -6.41 0.76 6.66
C ASP A 44 -5.29 1.48 7.44
N TYR A 45 -4.12 1.69 6.82
CA TYR A 45 -3.01 2.44 7.40
C TYR A 45 -2.85 3.86 6.81
N ALA A 46 -3.63 4.24 5.80
CA ALA A 46 -3.46 5.48 5.04
C ALA A 46 -4.74 6.32 4.96
N LEU A 47 -4.62 7.57 4.52
CA LEU A 47 -5.78 8.46 4.29
C LEU A 47 -6.40 8.31 2.89
N HIS A 48 -5.75 7.57 2.00
CA HIS A 48 -6.21 7.32 0.63
C HIS A 48 -5.92 5.86 0.26
N PRO A 49 -6.58 5.30 -0.77
CA PRO A 49 -6.37 3.92 -1.16
C PRO A 49 -4.92 3.67 -1.57
N LEU A 50 -4.34 2.62 -0.98
CA LEU A 50 -2.97 2.19 -1.23
C LEU A 50 -2.94 0.69 -1.46
N SER A 51 -2.12 0.26 -2.41
CA SER A 51 -1.78 -1.16 -2.60
C SER A 51 -0.27 -1.34 -2.60
N MET A 52 0.20 -2.45 -2.03
CA MET A 52 1.62 -2.76 -1.97
C MET A 52 1.94 -4.09 -2.65
N ILE A 53 3.13 -4.19 -3.24
CA ILE A 53 3.66 -5.41 -3.85
C ILE A 53 5.08 -5.63 -3.32
N PRO A 54 5.47 -6.86 -2.94
CA PRO A 54 6.83 -7.17 -2.54
C PRO A 54 7.86 -6.84 -3.63
N LEU A 55 8.92 -6.16 -3.25
CA LEU A 55 10.06 -5.96 -4.15
C LEU A 55 10.92 -7.21 -4.14
N THR A 56 10.91 -7.93 -5.24
CA THR A 56 11.90 -8.99 -5.47
C THR A 56 13.25 -8.34 -5.79
N THR A 57 14.34 -9.02 -5.43
CA THR A 57 15.73 -8.55 -5.55
C THR A 57 16.11 -8.11 -6.98
N ASN A 58 15.33 -8.50 -7.99
CA ASN A 58 15.56 -8.21 -9.41
C ASN A 58 14.87 -6.92 -9.89
N VAL A 59 14.02 -6.30 -9.07
CA VAL A 59 13.41 -5.01 -9.43
C VAL A 59 14.44 -3.93 -9.14
N SER A 60 15.01 -3.35 -10.21
CA SER A 60 15.78 -2.11 -10.13
C SER A 60 14.87 -1.02 -9.55
N ILE A 61 14.89 -0.86 -8.23
CA ILE A 61 14.25 0.26 -7.56
C ILE A 61 14.89 1.51 -8.16
N LYS A 62 14.10 2.27 -8.93
CA LYS A 62 14.52 3.60 -9.38
C LYS A 62 14.97 4.33 -8.11
N LYS A 63 16.24 4.72 -8.05
CA LYS A 63 16.91 5.37 -6.91
C LYS A 63 16.22 6.67 -6.43
N GLU A 64 15.13 7.06 -7.07
CA GLU A 64 14.44 8.35 -6.97
C GLU A 64 13.11 8.29 -6.21
N LEU A 65 12.59 7.11 -5.88
CA LEU A 65 11.32 7.02 -5.14
C LEU A 65 11.52 7.36 -3.65
N PRO A 66 10.61 8.13 -3.04
CA PRO A 66 10.64 8.39 -1.61
C PRO A 66 10.50 7.07 -0.84
N SER A 67 11.18 6.97 0.30
CA SER A 67 11.05 5.83 1.21
C SER A 67 10.39 6.25 2.51
N MET A 68 9.47 5.44 3.02
CA MET A 68 8.79 5.64 4.30
C MET A 68 8.83 4.35 5.11
N ARG A 69 8.95 4.42 6.43
CA ARG A 69 8.87 3.23 7.30
C ARG A 69 7.43 2.88 7.62
N LEU A 70 7.13 1.59 7.75
CA LEU A 70 5.78 1.13 8.14
C LEU A 70 5.32 1.74 9.47
N CYS A 71 6.23 1.90 10.43
CA CYS A 71 5.90 2.52 11.71
C CYS A 71 5.55 4.02 11.61
N GLU A 72 6.08 4.73 10.61
CA GLU A 72 5.75 6.14 10.33
C GLU A 72 4.34 6.22 9.75
N LEU A 73 4.04 5.39 8.76
CA LEU A 73 2.70 5.29 8.15
C LEU A 73 1.61 4.97 9.20
N ILE A 74 1.84 3.97 10.06
CA ILE A 74 0.86 3.56 11.08
C ILE A 74 0.62 4.67 12.11
N ARG A 75 1.69 5.41 12.47
CA ARG A 75 1.67 6.47 13.48
C ARG A 75 0.96 7.71 12.95
N ASP A 76 1.30 8.14 11.74
CA ASP A 76 0.77 9.34 11.13
C ASP A 76 0.46 9.09 9.65
N PRO A 77 -0.79 8.71 9.34
CA PRO A 77 -1.21 8.53 7.95
C PRO A 77 -1.13 9.80 7.10
N SER A 78 -1.02 10.99 7.70
CA SER A 78 -0.98 12.26 6.95
C SER A 78 0.33 12.50 6.22
N VAL A 79 1.42 11.87 6.66
CA VAL A 79 2.74 11.97 6.01
C VAL A 79 2.89 11.03 4.81
N THR A 80 1.84 10.27 4.46
CA THR A 80 1.86 9.34 3.34
C THR A 80 2.17 10.08 2.03
N PRO A 81 3.21 9.66 1.28
CA PRO A 81 3.51 10.23 -0.02
C PRO A 81 2.31 10.15 -0.97
N LYS A 82 2.04 11.22 -1.71
CA LYS A 82 0.97 11.24 -2.71
C LYS A 82 1.30 10.44 -3.97
N GLN A 83 2.58 10.26 -4.26
CA GLN A 83 3.09 9.44 -5.36
C GLN A 83 3.47 8.04 -4.90
N ASP A 84 3.79 7.16 -5.84
CA ASP A 84 4.35 5.84 -5.54
C ASP A 84 5.62 5.96 -4.69
N PHE A 85 5.80 5.02 -3.75
CA PHE A 85 6.88 5.09 -2.78
C PHE A 85 7.35 3.69 -2.33
N ILE A 86 8.50 3.66 -1.66
CA ILE A 86 9.05 2.44 -1.07
C ILE A 86 8.70 2.40 0.40
N LEU A 87 8.01 1.34 0.81
CA LEU A 87 7.70 1.08 2.21
C LEU A 87 8.75 0.13 2.79
N VAL A 88 9.47 0.59 3.82
CA VAL A 88 10.40 -0.24 4.57
C VAL A 88 9.65 -0.82 5.77
N ALA A 89 9.27 -2.09 5.68
CA ALA A 89 8.55 -2.76 6.74
C ALA A 89 9.46 -3.10 7.92
N TRP A 90 10.71 -3.48 7.62
CA TRP A 90 11.69 -3.87 8.62
C TRP A 90 13.12 -3.66 8.11
N GLU A 91 14.03 -3.34 9.01
CA GLU A 91 15.46 -3.17 8.75
C GLU A 91 16.27 -3.76 9.90
N SER A 92 17.19 -4.67 9.56
CA SER A 92 18.06 -5.33 10.52
C SER A 92 19.05 -4.36 11.12
N ARG A 93 19.08 -4.28 12.45
CA ARG A 93 20.14 -3.58 13.18
C ARG A 93 21.43 -4.41 13.28
N VAL A 94 21.36 -5.71 13.00
CA VAL A 94 22.49 -6.63 13.07
C VAL A 94 23.01 -6.91 11.66
N PRO A 95 24.33 -6.89 11.43
CA PRO A 95 24.91 -7.25 10.15
C PRO A 95 24.55 -8.69 9.72
N PRO A 96 24.36 -8.94 8.41
CA PRO A 96 24.26 -7.94 7.34
C PRO A 96 22.94 -7.15 7.47
N HIS A 97 23.00 -5.82 7.30
CA HIS A 97 21.86 -4.89 7.43
C HIS A 97 20.81 -5.07 6.33
N ARG A 98 20.09 -6.19 6.36
CA ARG A 98 19.01 -6.53 5.42
C ARG A 98 17.76 -5.72 5.75
N SER A 99 16.99 -5.38 4.72
CA SER A 99 15.70 -4.72 4.88
C SER A 99 14.63 -5.43 4.06
N PHE A 100 13.41 -5.43 4.56
CA PHE A 100 12.23 -5.87 3.81
C PHE A 100 11.55 -4.63 3.23
N ARG A 101 11.59 -4.52 1.89
CA ARG A 101 11.11 -3.36 1.15
C ARG A 101 9.94 -3.78 0.28
N LEU A 102 8.92 -2.94 0.25
CA LEU A 102 7.67 -3.13 -0.48
C LEU A 102 7.47 -1.92 -1.38
N PHE A 103 7.04 -2.13 -2.61
CA PHE A 103 6.63 -1.05 -3.50
C PHE A 103 5.17 -0.73 -3.22
N VAL A 104 4.86 0.55 -3.02
CA VAL A 104 3.49 1.00 -2.76
C VAL A 104 3.02 1.86 -3.92
N LYS A 105 1.88 1.47 -4.49
CA LYS A 105 1.12 2.27 -5.45
C LYS A 105 0.15 3.16 -4.71
N SER A 106 0.27 4.46 -4.96
CA SER A 106 -0.65 5.47 -4.44
C SER A 106 -1.77 5.74 -5.43
N CYS A 107 -3.02 5.58 -4.98
CA CYS A 107 -4.20 6.02 -5.74
C CYS A 107 -4.67 7.42 -5.29
N ALA A 108 -3.80 8.23 -4.66
CA ALA A 108 -4.16 9.58 -4.19
C ALA A 108 -4.61 10.53 -5.31
N GLN A 109 -4.21 10.25 -6.55
CA GLN A 109 -4.86 10.80 -7.73
C GLN A 109 -5.93 9.81 -8.17
N GLY A 110 -7.19 10.22 -8.00
CA GLY A 110 -8.22 9.76 -8.91
C GLY A 110 -7.67 9.86 -10.33
N SER A 111 -7.98 8.85 -11.13
CA SER A 111 -7.79 8.91 -12.57
C SER A 111 -8.56 10.13 -13.11
N ASP A 112 -7.92 11.29 -13.15
CA ASP A 112 -8.23 12.35 -14.10
C ASP A 112 -7.71 11.86 -15.45
N GLY A 113 -8.37 10.85 -16.01
CA GLY A 113 -7.82 10.15 -17.17
C GLY A 113 -8.48 8.84 -17.58
N SER A 114 -9.71 8.52 -17.17
CA SER A 114 -10.56 7.69 -18.03
C SER A 114 -11.64 8.60 -18.62
N ALA A 115 -11.25 9.38 -19.62
CA ALA A 115 -12.20 9.80 -20.64
C ALA A 115 -12.84 8.52 -21.16
N LEU A 116 -14.08 8.25 -20.73
CA LEU A 116 -14.93 7.29 -21.41
C LEU A 116 -14.91 7.71 -22.89
N PRO A 117 -14.44 6.85 -23.83
CA PRO A 117 -14.48 7.22 -25.23
C PRO A 117 -15.96 7.40 -25.57
N GLY A 118 -16.35 8.64 -25.85
CA GLY A 118 -17.71 9.02 -26.18
C GLY A 118 -18.23 8.11 -27.28
N ARG A 119 -19.22 7.28 -26.95
CA ARG A 119 -19.88 6.45 -27.95
C ARG A 119 -20.84 7.34 -28.73
N LYS A 120 -20.28 7.93 -29.79
CA LYS A 120 -20.91 8.51 -30.98
C LYS A 120 -22.36 8.05 -31.15
N ARG A 121 -23.31 8.99 -31.11
CA ARG A 121 -24.69 8.77 -31.55
C ARG A 121 -24.63 8.17 -32.96
N ARG A 122 -25.09 6.93 -33.11
CA ARG A 122 -25.38 6.36 -34.42
C ARG A 122 -26.57 7.13 -34.98
N GLY A 123 -26.29 8.14 -35.80
CA GLY A 123 -27.23 8.51 -36.83
C GLY A 123 -27.20 7.46 -37.93
N ALA A 124 -28.38 7.03 -38.39
CA ALA A 124 -28.68 6.54 -39.73
C ALA A 124 -30.13 5.96 -39.72
N PRO A 125 -30.78 5.81 -40.87
CA PRO A 125 -30.85 6.71 -42.03
C PRO A 125 -32.31 6.92 -42.50
N SER A 126 -32.48 7.90 -43.40
CA SER A 126 -33.59 8.06 -44.37
C SER A 126 -35.01 8.27 -43.83
#